data_AF-A0A8T0F751-F1
#
_entry.id   AF-A0A8T0F751-F1
#
_cell.length_a   1.000
_cell.length_b   1.000
_cell.length_c   1.000
_cell.angle_alpha   90.00
_cell.angle_beta   90.00
_cell.angle_gamma   90.00
#
_symmetry.space_group_name_H-M   'P 1'
#
loop_
_entity.id
_entity.type
_entity.pdbx_description
1 polymer ?
#
loop_
_entity_poly.entity_id
_entity_poly.type
_entity_poly.pdbx_seq_one_letter_code
_entity_poly.pdbx_strand_id
1 'polypeptide(L)'
;MGLFGKNEKPPKEQVREWTSKLRKEQFQLDRQIRAIKREEDKVKKSLKDAAKRGDTDVCKVLAKEIIRARKAINRIHTSKAQINSVQMSMNHQLEEMIEDTLEGLDDQDELEEEAQEEIDKVLWELTAGQLGTAPAAVSESLPETEVEGATATTSKTEDFADMQERLEALRS
;
A
#
# COMPACT_ATOMS: atom_id res chain seq x y z
N MET A 1 -3.08 -17.41 40.17
CA MET A 1 -3.37 -16.35 39.19
C MET A 1 -2.07 -15.60 38.96
N GLY A 2 -1.35 -15.90 37.89
CA GLY A 2 -0.04 -15.32 37.59
C GLY A 2 -0.22 -13.97 36.90
N LEU A 3 -0.03 -12.91 37.68
CA LEU A 3 -0.15 -11.51 37.31
C LEU A 3 1.19 -11.04 36.67
N PHE A 4 1.11 -10.50 35.44
CA PHE A 4 2.15 -9.76 34.68
C PHE A 4 3.54 -10.41 34.53
N GLY A 5 3.85 -10.93 33.33
CA GLY A 5 5.22 -11.39 33.04
C GLY A 5 5.51 -11.91 31.63
N LYS A 6 4.54 -11.96 30.71
CA LYS A 6 4.86 -12.14 29.30
C LYS A 6 5.11 -10.76 28.70
N ASN A 7 6.39 -10.41 28.57
CA ASN A 7 6.86 -9.39 27.64
C ASN A 7 6.62 -9.90 26.20
N GLU A 8 5.35 -10.04 25.80
CA GLU A 8 5.00 -10.09 24.40
C GLU A 8 5.27 -8.68 23.86
N LYS A 9 6.31 -8.57 23.03
CA LYS A 9 6.62 -7.33 22.32
C LYS A 9 5.33 -6.82 21.65
N PRO A 10 5.12 -5.50 21.54
CA PRO A 10 3.92 -4.99 20.88
C PRO A 10 3.79 -5.62 19.48
N PRO A 11 2.58 -5.96 19.01
CA PRO A 11 2.36 -6.64 17.73
C PRO A 11 3.13 -6.01 16.56
N LYS A 12 3.24 -4.68 16.54
CA LYS A 12 4.05 -3.93 15.57
C LYS A 12 5.53 -4.32 15.57
N GLU A 13 6.12 -4.53 16.74
CA GLU A 13 7.51 -4.99 16.86
C GLU A 13 7.67 -6.46 16.46
N GLN A 14 6.68 -7.31 16.77
CA GLN A 14 6.71 -8.72 16.36
C GLN A 14 6.70 -8.85 14.83
N VAL A 15 5.81 -8.13 14.16
CA VAL A 15 5.73 -8.10 12.69
C VAL A 15 7.03 -7.52 12.09
N ARG A 16 7.61 -6.47 12.66
CA ARG A 16 8.93 -5.94 12.23
C ARG A 16 10.05 -6.97 12.38
N GLU A 17 10.05 -7.74 13.47
CA GLU A 17 11.03 -8.81 13.69
C GLU A 17 10.85 -9.95 12.67
N TRP A 18 9.61 -10.40 12.45
CA TRP A 18 9.30 -11.46 11.50
C TRP A 18 9.61 -11.05 10.05
N THR A 19 9.23 -9.84 9.64
CA THR A 19 9.57 -9.30 8.31
C THR A 19 11.08 -9.21 8.10
N SER A 20 11.84 -8.81 9.12
CA SER A 20 13.32 -8.82 9.08
C SER A 20 13.89 -10.24 8.93
N LYS A 21 13.36 -11.21 9.68
CA LYS A 21 13.76 -12.63 9.55
C LYS A 21 13.41 -13.19 8.16
N LEU A 22 12.20 -12.96 7.67
CA LEU A 22 11.77 -13.41 6.34
C LEU A 22 12.66 -12.82 5.25
N ARG A 23 13.04 -11.54 5.33
CA ARG A 23 14.00 -10.94 4.38
C ARG A 23 15.36 -11.62 4.44
N LYS A 24 15.90 -11.91 5.63
CA LYS A 24 17.17 -12.65 5.77
C LYS A 24 17.09 -14.02 5.10
N GLU A 25 16.00 -14.75 5.31
CA GLU A 25 15.77 -16.04 4.65
C GLU A 25 15.68 -15.90 3.13
N GLN A 26 14.99 -14.88 2.61
CA GLN A 26 14.98 -14.60 1.16
C GLN A 26 16.38 -14.38 0.60
N PHE A 27 17.25 -13.65 1.30
CA PHE A 27 18.63 -13.46 0.86
C PHE A 27 19.45 -14.75 0.90
N GLN A 28 19.19 -15.64 1.87
CA GLN A 28 19.80 -16.96 1.89
C GLN A 28 19.37 -17.80 0.69
N LEU A 29 18.08 -17.79 0.34
CA LEU A 29 17.56 -18.44 -0.87
C LEU A 29 18.21 -17.88 -2.15
N ASP A 30 18.38 -16.56 -2.25
CA ASP A 30 19.08 -15.94 -3.39
C ASP A 30 20.56 -16.37 -3.47
N ARG A 31 21.24 -16.51 -2.33
CA ARG A 31 22.61 -17.05 -2.27
C ARG A 31 22.65 -18.50 -2.73
N GLN A 32 21.68 -19.33 -2.33
CA GLN A 32 21.56 -20.71 -2.79
C GLN A 32 21.33 -20.79 -4.30
N ILE A 33 20.44 -19.95 -4.86
CA ILE A 33 20.22 -19.87 -6.32
C ILE A 33 21.54 -19.57 -7.03
N ARG A 34 22.30 -18.57 -6.57
CA ARG A 34 23.60 -18.22 -7.17
C ARG A 34 24.62 -19.35 -7.04
N ALA A 35 24.65 -20.06 -5.92
CA ALA A 35 25.52 -21.21 -5.73
C ALA A 35 25.19 -22.34 -6.72
N ILE A 36 23.91 -22.72 -6.83
CA ILE A 36 23.45 -23.78 -7.73
C ILE A 36 23.71 -23.39 -9.19
N LYS A 37 23.47 -22.13 -9.59
CA LYS A 37 23.76 -21.65 -10.95
C LYS A 37 25.25 -21.77 -11.30
N ARG A 38 26.14 -21.41 -10.36
CA ARG A 38 27.60 -21.55 -10.57
C ARG A 38 28.02 -23.01 -10.77
N GLU A 39 27.46 -23.92 -9.98
CA GLU A 39 27.72 -25.36 -10.16
C GLU A 39 27.11 -25.88 -11.47
N GLU A 40 25.90 -25.45 -11.84
CA GLU A 40 25.28 -25.78 -13.14
C GLU A 40 26.19 -25.36 -14.30
N ASP A 41 26.82 -24.18 -14.23
CA ASP A 41 27.72 -23.70 -15.28
C ASP A 41 29.03 -24.49 -15.37
N LYS A 42 29.54 -25.01 -14.25
CA LYS A 42 30.67 -25.97 -14.28
C LYS A 42 30.26 -27.28 -14.94
N VAL A 43 29.10 -27.83 -14.57
CA VAL A 43 28.55 -29.06 -15.17
C VAL A 43 28.32 -28.87 -16.68
N LYS A 44 27.84 -27.70 -17.13
CA LYS A 44 27.72 -27.37 -18.55
C LYS A 44 29.07 -27.41 -19.28
N LYS A 45 30.14 -26.90 -18.67
CA LYS A 45 31.50 -26.96 -19.26
C LYS A 45 31.95 -28.41 -19.38
N SER A 46 31.83 -29.19 -18.30
CA SER A 46 32.15 -30.62 -18.30
C SER A 46 31.34 -31.42 -19.32
N LEU A 47 30.07 -31.08 -19.52
CA LEU A 47 29.22 -31.73 -20.53
C LEU A 47 29.71 -31.43 -21.94
N LYS A 48 30.12 -30.18 -22.23
CA LYS A 48 30.72 -29.82 -23.53
C LYS A 48 32.03 -30.57 -23.78
N ASP A 49 32.86 -30.72 -22.75
CA ASP A 49 34.13 -31.44 -22.87
C ASP A 49 33.93 -32.94 -23.05
N ALA A 50 32.98 -33.56 -22.33
CA ALA A 50 32.60 -34.95 -22.53
C ALA A 50 31.99 -35.19 -23.92
N ALA A 51 31.20 -34.24 -24.43
CA ALA A 51 30.61 -34.34 -25.76
C ALA A 51 31.68 -34.34 -26.87
N LYS A 52 32.75 -33.56 -26.73
CA LYS A 52 33.89 -33.58 -27.67
C LYS A 52 34.65 -34.90 -27.68
N ARG A 53 34.63 -35.65 -26.57
CA ARG A 53 35.26 -36.98 -26.44
C ARG A 53 34.38 -38.11 -26.98
N GLY A 54 33.11 -37.84 -27.29
CA GLY A 54 32.16 -38.85 -27.75
C GLY A 54 31.56 -39.71 -26.62
N ASP A 55 31.77 -39.34 -25.35
CA ASP A 55 31.31 -40.09 -24.19
C ASP A 55 29.80 -39.86 -23.94
N THR A 56 28.96 -40.60 -24.66
CA THR A 56 27.49 -40.40 -24.64
C THR A 56 26.87 -40.67 -23.27
N ASP A 57 27.36 -41.66 -22.51
CA ASP A 57 26.79 -41.99 -21.20
C ASP A 57 27.14 -40.96 -20.14
N VAL A 58 28.36 -40.42 -20.17
CA VAL A 58 28.76 -39.29 -19.31
C VAL A 58 27.90 -38.06 -19.62
N CYS A 59 27.66 -37.78 -20.90
CA CYS A 59 26.78 -36.68 -21.31
C CYS A 59 25.36 -36.84 -20.76
N LYS A 60 24.78 -38.05 -20.80
CA LYS A 60 23.44 -38.33 -20.23
C LYS A 60 23.39 -38.08 -18.74
N VAL A 61 24.42 -38.47 -17.99
CA VAL A 61 24.50 -38.24 -16.53
C VAL A 61 24.57 -36.75 -16.21
N LEU A 62 25.49 -36.02 -16.86
CA LEU A 62 25.66 -34.58 -16.66
C LEU A 62 24.39 -33.80 -17.09
N ALA A 63 23.72 -34.22 -18.16
CA ALA A 63 22.46 -33.61 -18.59
C ALA A 63 21.35 -33.78 -17.54
N LYS A 64 21.23 -34.98 -16.92
CA LYS A 64 20.28 -35.21 -15.81
C LYS A 64 20.59 -34.31 -14.62
N GLU A 65 21.86 -34.07 -14.32
CA GLU A 65 22.30 -33.20 -13.23
C GLU A 65 21.93 -31.72 -13.49
N ILE A 66 22.10 -31.23 -14.72
CA ILE A 66 21.63 -29.89 -15.12
C ILE A 66 20.11 -29.77 -14.94
N ILE A 67 19.34 -30.78 -15.34
CA ILE A 67 17.88 -30.77 -15.17
C ILE A 67 17.50 -30.75 -13.67
N ARG A 68 18.21 -31.51 -12.82
CA ARG A 68 18.01 -31.50 -11.36
C ARG A 68 18.32 -30.12 -10.76
N ALA A 69 19.42 -29.50 -11.17
CA ALA A 69 19.79 -28.15 -10.74
C ALA A 69 18.69 -27.11 -11.09
N ARG A 70 18.18 -27.15 -12.33
CA ARG A 70 17.08 -26.27 -12.77
C ARG A 70 15.80 -26.50 -11.98
N LYS A 71 15.43 -27.77 -11.72
CA LYS A 71 14.27 -28.09 -10.88
C LYS A 71 14.45 -27.58 -9.45
N ALA A 72 15.66 -27.67 -8.88
CA ALA A 72 15.96 -27.13 -7.56
C ALA A 72 15.82 -25.60 -7.54
N ILE A 73 16.35 -24.90 -8.54
CA ILE A 73 16.19 -23.43 -8.69
C ILE A 73 14.70 -23.05 -8.77
N ASN A 74 13.91 -23.76 -9.57
CA ASN A 74 12.46 -23.49 -9.67
C ASN A 74 11.74 -23.67 -8.34
N ARG A 75 12.06 -24.71 -7.56
CA ARG A 75 11.51 -24.91 -6.21
C ARG A 75 11.89 -23.78 -5.24
N ILE A 76 13.11 -23.25 -5.35
CA ILE A 76 13.52 -22.12 -4.53
C ILE A 76 12.76 -20.84 -4.94
N HIS A 77 12.53 -20.62 -6.25
CA HIS A 77 11.70 -19.50 -6.71
C HIS A 77 10.27 -19.58 -6.19
N THR A 78 9.66 -20.77 -6.18
CA THR A 78 8.31 -20.95 -5.61
C THR A 78 8.31 -20.69 -4.10
N SER A 79 9.32 -21.18 -3.37
CA SER A 79 9.46 -20.90 -1.93
C SER A 79 9.66 -19.41 -1.64
N LYS A 80 10.44 -18.71 -2.46
CA LYS A 80 10.61 -17.25 -2.35
C LYS A 80 9.30 -16.50 -2.57
N ALA A 81 8.50 -16.91 -3.56
CA ALA A 81 7.19 -16.31 -3.81
C ALA A 81 6.24 -16.51 -2.62
N GLN A 82 6.24 -17.70 -2.01
CA GLN A 82 5.47 -17.98 -0.79
C GLN A 82 5.90 -17.08 0.38
N ILE A 83 7.21 -16.93 0.61
CA ILE A 83 7.72 -16.04 1.67
C ILE A 83 7.30 -14.58 1.42
N ASN A 84 7.35 -14.11 0.17
CA ASN A 84 6.89 -12.77 -0.17
C ASN A 84 5.39 -12.59 0.08
N SER A 85 4.56 -13.57 -0.26
CA SER A 85 3.13 -13.54 0.03
C SER A 85 2.84 -13.47 1.53
N VAL A 86 3.53 -14.27 2.35
CA VAL A 86 3.42 -14.21 3.82
C VAL A 86 3.85 -12.84 4.35
N GLN A 87 4.94 -12.29 3.83
CA GLN A 87 5.42 -10.96 4.23
C GLN A 87 4.39 -9.86 3.91
N MET A 88 3.72 -9.93 2.75
CA MET A 88 2.66 -8.99 2.38
C MET A 88 1.45 -9.13 3.30
N SER A 89 1.00 -10.36 3.56
CA SER A 89 -0.13 -10.62 4.46
C SER A 89 0.13 -10.11 5.89
N MET A 90 1.34 -10.30 6.42
CA MET A 90 1.71 -9.76 7.74
C MET A 90 1.73 -8.23 7.78
N ASN A 91 2.18 -7.58 6.70
CA ASN A 91 2.17 -6.12 6.61
C ASN A 91 0.75 -5.58 6.54
N HIS A 92 -0.13 -6.24 5.77
CA HIS A 92 -1.53 -5.88 5.66
C HIS A 92 -2.27 -6.01 7.00
N GLN A 93 -2.08 -7.11 7.72
CA GLN A 93 -2.65 -7.27 9.08
C GLN A 93 -2.18 -6.18 10.06
N LEU A 94 -0.93 -5.72 9.91
CA LEU A 94 -0.41 -4.63 10.72
C LEU A 94 -1.03 -3.28 10.35
N GLU A 95 -1.37 -3.08 9.08
CA GLU A 95 -2.05 -1.90 8.58
C GLU A 95 -3.50 -1.86 9.07
N GLU A 96 -4.26 -2.96 8.93
CA GLU A 96 -5.61 -3.12 9.48
C GLU A 96 -5.63 -2.85 11.00
N MET A 97 -4.71 -3.45 11.76
CA MET A 97 -4.63 -3.17 13.21
C MET A 97 -4.26 -1.72 13.54
N ILE A 98 -3.61 -0.98 12.64
CA ILE A 98 -3.33 0.44 12.83
C ILE A 98 -4.58 1.26 12.55
N GLU A 99 -5.29 0.92 11.47
CA GLU A 99 -6.57 1.52 11.08
C GLU A 99 -7.61 1.35 12.20
N ASP A 100 -7.82 0.13 12.70
CA ASP A 100 -8.71 -0.14 13.84
C ASP A 100 -8.34 0.68 15.09
N THR A 101 -7.03 0.93 15.32
CA THR A 101 -6.59 1.77 16.44
C THR A 101 -6.77 3.26 16.20
N LEU A 102 -6.77 3.70 14.95
CA LEU A 102 -6.98 5.11 14.59
C LEU A 102 -8.48 5.42 14.56
N GLU A 103 -9.31 4.52 14.03
CA GLU A 103 -10.77 4.63 14.06
C GLU A 103 -11.31 4.66 15.49
N GLY A 104 -10.74 3.87 16.43
CA GLY A 104 -11.10 3.94 17.85
C GLY A 104 -10.54 5.15 18.61
N LEU A 105 -9.79 6.04 17.94
CA LEU A 105 -9.28 7.32 18.45
C LEU A 105 -9.90 8.52 17.72
N ASP A 106 -10.47 8.30 16.53
CA ASP A 106 -11.31 9.22 15.77
C ASP A 106 -12.79 9.04 16.16
N ASP A 107 -13.09 9.07 17.47
CA ASP A 107 -14.43 9.47 17.97
C ASP A 107 -14.62 10.98 17.64
N GLN A 108 -14.53 11.35 16.37
CA GLN A 108 -14.73 12.71 15.85
C GLN A 108 -16.13 13.22 16.17
N ASP A 109 -17.09 12.34 16.44
CA ASP A 109 -18.43 12.70 16.87
C ASP A 109 -18.44 13.48 18.21
N GLU A 110 -17.47 13.26 19.12
CA GLU A 110 -17.37 14.05 20.37
C GLU A 110 -16.57 15.37 20.17
N LEU A 111 -15.61 15.40 19.24
CA LEU A 111 -14.79 16.60 18.97
C LEU A 111 -15.43 17.59 17.99
N GLU A 112 -16.32 17.14 17.11
CA GLU A 112 -17.05 18.00 16.18
C GLU A 112 -18.11 18.85 16.90
N GLU A 113 -18.81 18.31 17.91
CA GLU A 113 -19.76 19.10 18.71
C GLU A 113 -19.04 20.17 19.56
N GLU A 114 -17.92 19.83 20.21
CA GLU A 114 -17.12 20.79 20.98
C GLU A 114 -16.49 21.87 20.08
N ALA A 115 -15.98 21.49 18.90
CA ALA A 115 -15.44 22.44 17.93
C ALA A 115 -16.53 23.38 17.39
N GLN A 116 -17.75 22.88 17.17
CA GLN A 116 -18.87 23.69 16.70
C GLN A 116 -19.33 24.69 17.78
N GLU A 117 -19.35 24.30 19.06
CA GLU A 117 -19.62 25.23 20.16
C GLU A 117 -18.56 26.33 20.29
N GLU A 118 -17.28 25.99 20.11
CA GLU A 118 -16.20 26.98 20.10
C GLU A 118 -16.30 27.92 18.90
N ILE A 119 -16.64 27.40 17.71
CA ILE A 119 -16.91 28.21 16.53
C ILE A 119 -18.07 29.18 16.80
N ASP A 120 -19.20 28.71 17.32
CA ASP A 120 -20.38 29.54 17.62
C ASP A 120 -20.06 30.62 18.66
N LYS A 121 -19.23 30.29 19.65
CA LYS A 121 -18.76 31.23 20.67
C LYS A 121 -17.86 32.32 20.08
N VAL A 122 -16.91 31.96 19.24
CA VAL A 122 -16.05 32.91 18.51
C VAL A 122 -16.88 33.78 17.57
N LEU A 123 -17.87 33.19 16.91
CA LEU A 123 -18.79 33.89 16.02
C LEU A 123 -19.66 34.89 16.80
N TRP A 124 -20.14 34.53 17.99
CA TRP A 124 -20.88 35.43 18.89
C TRP A 124 -20.01 36.58 19.42
N GLU A 125 -18.77 36.28 19.84
CA GLU A 125 -17.82 37.27 20.35
C GLU A 125 -17.38 38.26 19.25
N LEU A 126 -17.14 37.78 18.03
CA LEU A 126 -16.76 38.63 16.89
C LEU A 126 -17.93 39.42 16.30
N THR A 127 -19.15 38.89 16.35
CA THR A 127 -20.35 39.55 15.80
C THR A 127 -21.12 40.36 16.87
N ALA A 128 -20.57 40.46 18.08
CA ALA A 128 -21.17 41.15 19.23
C ALA A 128 -22.65 40.80 19.46
N GLY A 129 -23.04 39.55 19.15
CA GLY A 129 -24.41 39.06 19.26
C GLY A 129 -25.43 39.65 18.27
N GLN A 130 -25.01 40.35 17.21
CA GLN A 130 -25.94 40.97 16.25
C GLN A 130 -26.49 40.03 15.16
N LEU A 131 -25.99 38.80 15.04
CA LEU A 131 -26.44 37.86 13.99
C LEU A 131 -27.81 37.20 14.25
N GLY A 132 -28.44 37.47 15.41
CA GLY A 132 -29.75 36.91 15.81
C GLY A 132 -30.96 37.80 15.51
N THR A 133 -30.77 39.02 14.97
CA THR A 133 -31.86 39.91 14.59
C THR A 133 -31.70 40.37 13.15
N ALA A 134 -32.05 39.51 12.18
CA ALA A 134 -32.35 39.96 10.84
C ALA A 134 -33.83 40.39 10.79
N PRO A 135 -34.17 41.69 10.68
CA PRO A 135 -35.51 42.06 10.27
C PRO A 135 -35.70 41.59 8.83
N ALA A 136 -36.74 40.81 8.60
CA ALA A 136 -37.26 40.52 7.28
C ALA A 136 -37.80 41.81 6.66
N ALA A 137 -36.94 42.62 6.03
CA ALA A 137 -37.24 43.64 5.03
C ALA A 137 -36.03 44.57 4.86
N VAL A 138 -35.41 44.59 3.68
CA VAL A 138 -35.26 45.79 2.82
C VAL A 138 -34.87 45.30 1.43
N SER A 139 -35.87 45.26 0.56
CA SER A 139 -35.75 45.42 -0.89
C SER A 139 -35.18 46.80 -1.24
N GLU A 140 -34.55 46.92 -2.42
CA GLU A 140 -34.30 48.20 -3.14
C GLU A 140 -33.07 48.98 -2.59
N SER A 141 -32.01 49.38 -3.31
CA SER A 141 -31.79 49.69 -4.72
C SER A 141 -30.30 50.06 -4.97
N LEU A 142 -29.69 49.52 -6.05
CA LEU A 142 -28.58 50.06 -6.92
C LEU A 142 -27.20 50.46 -6.30
N PRO A 143 -26.09 50.58 -7.08
CA PRO A 143 -25.92 50.54 -8.55
C PRO A 143 -24.86 49.54 -9.08
N GLU A 144 -24.99 49.17 -10.35
CA GLU A 144 -23.93 48.55 -11.16
C GLU A 144 -23.00 49.65 -11.73
N THR A 145 -21.68 49.48 -11.66
CA THR A 145 -20.74 49.96 -12.68
C THR A 145 -19.35 49.29 -12.57
N GLU A 146 -18.89 48.89 -13.75
CA GLU A 146 -17.72 48.12 -14.18
C GLU A 146 -16.35 48.63 -13.68
N VAL A 147 -15.35 47.75 -13.52
CA VAL A 147 -14.20 47.58 -14.46
C VAL A 147 -13.26 46.43 -14.06
N GLU A 148 -12.69 45.81 -15.10
CA GLU A 148 -11.90 44.58 -15.22
C GLU A 148 -10.51 44.58 -14.55
N GLY A 149 -10.03 43.37 -14.20
CA GLY A 149 -8.61 43.09 -14.01
C GLY A 149 -8.26 41.66 -13.54
N ALA A 150 -7.77 40.84 -14.49
CA ALA A 150 -6.84 39.70 -14.32
C ALA A 150 -7.35 38.25 -14.03
N THR A 151 -7.65 37.56 -15.14
CA THR A 151 -7.15 36.22 -15.59
C THR A 151 -7.19 34.96 -14.70
N ALA A 152 -7.76 33.90 -15.33
CA ALA A 152 -7.47 32.46 -15.24
C ALA A 152 -8.40 31.55 -14.40
N THR A 153 -9.36 30.90 -15.08
CA THR A 153 -9.57 29.43 -15.16
C THR A 153 -10.99 29.12 -15.65
N THR A 154 -11.16 29.01 -16.96
CA THR A 154 -12.36 28.45 -17.61
C THR A 154 -12.04 27.03 -18.07
N SER A 155 -12.32 25.99 -17.26
CA SER A 155 -12.26 24.58 -17.72
C SER A 155 -12.89 23.54 -16.78
N LYS A 156 -13.88 23.85 -15.94
CA LYS A 156 -14.42 22.85 -14.97
C LYS A 156 -15.93 22.58 -15.02
N THR A 157 -16.66 23.18 -15.95
CA THR A 157 -18.13 23.03 -16.02
C THR A 157 -18.60 22.03 -17.06
N GLU A 158 -17.80 21.73 -18.08
CA GLU A 158 -18.20 20.82 -19.16
C GLU A 158 -17.99 19.34 -18.79
N ASP A 159 -16.97 19.00 -18.01
CA ASP A 159 -16.63 17.59 -17.68
C ASP A 159 -17.62 16.91 -16.70
N PHE A 160 -18.43 17.67 -15.97
CA PHE A 160 -19.37 17.11 -15.00
C PHE A 160 -20.67 16.63 -15.65
N ALA A 161 -21.12 17.31 -16.72
CA ALA A 161 -22.32 16.95 -17.47
C ALA A 161 -22.13 15.63 -18.25
N ASP A 162 -20.98 15.49 -18.92
CA ASP A 162 -20.61 14.28 -19.66
C ASP A 162 -20.42 13.05 -18.74
N MET A 163 -20.12 13.27 -17.46
CA MET A 163 -19.98 12.21 -16.46
C MET A 163 -21.35 11.77 -15.91
N GLN A 164 -22.30 12.71 -15.76
CA GLN A 164 -23.67 12.40 -15.33
C GLN A 164 -24.43 11.58 -16.38
N GLU A 165 -24.29 11.92 -17.67
CA GLU A 165 -24.97 11.20 -18.76
C GLU A 165 -24.49 9.73 -18.87
N ARG A 166 -23.19 9.47 -18.62
CA ARG A 166 -22.63 8.10 -18.59
C ARG A 166 -23.12 7.26 -17.42
N LEU A 167 -23.45 7.89 -16.29
CA LEU A 167 -23.98 7.19 -15.10
C LEU A 167 -25.46 6.85 -15.27
N GLU A 168 -26.22 7.70 -15.96
CA GLU A 168 -27.64 7.45 -16.26
C GLU A 168 -27.82 6.30 -17.26
N ALA A 169 -26.92 6.17 -18.25
CA ALA A 169 -26.92 5.06 -19.20
C ALA A 169 -26.62 3.67 -18.58
N LEU A 170 -26.06 3.62 -17.37
CA LEU A 170 -25.82 2.37 -16.61
C LEU A 170 -26.98 2.02 -15.66
N ARG A 171 -27.94 2.95 -15.49
CA ARG A 171 -29.14 2.77 -14.67
C ARG A 171 -30.39 2.40 -15.47
N SER A 172 -30.30 2.24 -16.79
CA SER A 172 -31.36 1.70 -17.67
C SER A 172 -31.01 0.29 -18.16
#